data_AF-U2QRH3-F1
#
_entry.id   AF-U2QRH3-F1
#
_cell.length_a   1.000
_cell.length_b   1.000
_cell.length_c   1.000
_cell.angle_alpha   90.00
_cell.angle_beta   90.00
_cell.angle_gamma   90.00
#
_symmetry.space_group_name_H-M   'P 1'
#
loop_
_entity.id
_entity.type
_entity.pdbx_description
1 polymer ?
#
loop_
_entity_poly.entity_id
_entity_poly.type
_entity_poly.pdbx_seq_one_letter_code
_entity_poly.pdbx_strand_id
1 'polypeptide(L)' 'MTKIEGALSKKDGVENVKVLFNASKIKAEFNTDKVSAESLEAAVTDLGYTVKSAKVKDL' A
#
# COMPACT_ATOMS: atom_id res chain seq x y z
N MET A 1 12.92 -4.30 -5.92
CA MET A 1 11.62 -4.75 -5.36
C MET A 1 11.77 -4.84 -3.85
N THR A 2 10.94 -4.11 -3.10
CA THR A 2 11.02 -4.11 -1.62
C THR A 2 9.99 -5.06 -1.04
N LYS A 3 10.17 -5.52 0.22
CA LYS A 3 9.20 -6.40 0.88
C LYS A 3 7.80 -5.79 0.89
N ILE A 4 7.72 -4.48 1.14
CA ILE A 4 6.48 -3.70 1.13
C ILE A 4 5.83 -3.74 -0.25
N GLU A 5 6.59 -3.40 -1.29
CA GLU A 5 6.11 -3.37 -2.67
C GLU A 5 5.61 -4.75 -3.12
N GLY A 6 6.36 -5.80 -2.81
CA GLY A 6 5.97 -7.17 -3.14
C GLY A 6 4.75 -7.68 -2.38
N ALA A 7 4.53 -7.26 -1.13
CA ALA A 7 3.35 -7.64 -0.36
C ALA A 7 2.09 -6.93 -0.88
N LEU A 8 2.21 -5.64 -1.21
CA LEU A 8 1.10 -4.84 -1.72
C LEU A 8 0.72 -5.26 -3.15
N SER A 9 1.68 -5.45 -4.05
CA SER A 9 1.41 -5.90 -5.43
C SER A 9 0.83 -7.31 -5.53
N LYS A 10 0.86 -8.11 -4.46
CA LYS A 10 0.22 -9.44 -4.41
C LYS A 10 -1.26 -9.39 -4.05
N LYS A 11 -1.77 -8.25 -3.57
CA LYS A 11 -3.18 -8.09 -3.22
C LYS A 11 -4.02 -7.93 -4.48
N ASP A 12 -5.11 -8.67 -4.56
CA ASP A 12 -6.04 -8.58 -5.70
C ASP A 12 -6.64 -7.17 -5.77
N GLY A 13 -6.53 -6.53 -6.93
CA GLY A 13 -6.98 -5.15 -7.13
C GLY A 13 -5.91 -4.08 -6.94
N VAL A 14 -4.68 -4.43 -6.56
CA VAL A 14 -3.54 -3.49 -6.60
C VAL A 14 -2.92 -3.50 -7.98
N GLU A 15 -2.95 -2.37 -8.68
CA GLU A 15 -2.38 -2.24 -10.02
C GLU A 15 -0.93 -1.77 -9.97
N ASN A 16 -0.63 -0.80 -9.11
CA ASN A 16 0.70 -0.20 -9.06
C ASN A 16 1.10 0.12 -7.62
N VAL A 17 2.38 -0.05 -7.30
CA VAL A 17 2.93 0.29 -5.99
C VAL A 17 4.27 0.96 -6.18
N LYS A 18 4.43 2.11 -5.53
CA LYS A 18 5.66 2.91 -5.57
C LYS A 18 6.06 3.29 -4.16
N VAL A 19 7.19 2.74 -3.72
CA VAL A 19 7.74 3.01 -2.40
C VAL A 19 8.78 4.13 -2.49
N LEU A 20 8.47 5.27 -1.87
CA LEU A 20 9.32 6.48 -1.85
C LEU A 20 10.07 6.54 -0.52
N PHE A 21 11.20 5.83 -0.41
CA PHE A 21 12.03 5.83 0.81
C PHE A 21 12.53 7.23 1.19
N ASN A 22 12.93 8.03 0.21
CA ASN A 22 13.38 9.42 0.41
C ASN A 22 12.31 10.30 1.10
N ALA A 23 11.04 10.02 0.86
CA ALA A 23 9.91 10.77 1.43
C ALA A 23 9.18 9.99 2.54
N SER A 24 9.67 8.79 2.87
CA SER A 24 9.01 7.83 3.78
C SER A 24 7.52 7.63 3.47
N LYS A 25 7.16 7.54 2.18
CA LYS A 25 5.78 7.43 1.71
C LYS A 25 5.61 6.27 0.75
N ILE A 26 4.42 5.68 0.73
CA ILE A 26 4.03 4.64 -0.23
C ILE A 26 2.89 5.22 -1.06
N LYS A 27 2.95 5.06 -2.37
CA LYS A 27 1.84 5.33 -3.29
C LYS A 27 1.40 4.00 -3.88
N ALA A 28 0.19 3.58 -3.58
CA ALA A 28 -0.41 2.41 -4.19
C ALA A 28 -1.62 2.86 -5.01
N GLU A 29 -1.70 2.41 -6.26
CA GLU A 29 -2.89 2.51 -7.09
C GLU A 29 -3.61 1.17 -6.96
N PHE A 30 -4.84 1.24 -6.49
CA PHE A 30 -5.63 0.06 -6.20
C PHE A 30 -7.10 0.36 -6.43
N ASN A 31 -7.86 -0.70 -6.74
CA ASN A 31 -9.29 -0.64 -6.95
C ASN A 31 -10.00 -0.79 -5.60
N THR A 32 -10.71 0.26 -5.17
CA THR A 32 -11.46 0.32 -3.90
C THR A 32 -12.59 -0.70 -3.80
N ASP A 33 -13.13 -1.19 -4.91
CA ASP A 33 -14.15 -2.26 -4.93
C ASP A 33 -13.56 -3.64 -4.60
N LYS A 34 -12.25 -3.83 -4.84
CA LYS A 34 -11.55 -5.11 -4.62
C LYS A 34 -10.71 -5.12 -3.35
N VAL A 35 -10.06 -4.01 -3.05
CA VAL A 35 -9.15 -3.89 -1.90
C VAL A 35 -9.28 -2.53 -1.25
N SER A 36 -9.38 -2.53 0.07
CA SER A 36 -9.47 -1.32 0.88
C SER A 36 -8.09 -0.87 1.34
N ALA A 37 -7.92 0.44 1.57
CA ALA A 37 -6.69 0.98 2.14
C ALA A 37 -6.32 0.32 3.47
N GLU A 38 -7.30 0.00 4.31
CA GLU A 38 -7.10 -0.68 5.59
C GLU A 38 -6.42 -2.05 5.42
N SER A 39 -6.75 -2.80 4.36
CA SER A 39 -6.14 -4.09 4.04
C SER A 39 -4.69 -3.96 3.57
N LEU A 40 -4.38 -2.84 2.90
CA LEU A 40 -3.01 -2.49 2.50
C LEU A 40 -2.19 -2.04 3.71
N GLU A 41 -2.78 -1.23 4.61
CA GLU A 41 -2.14 -0.82 5.86
C GLU A 41 -1.84 -2.01 6.77
N ALA A 42 -2.77 -2.97 6.87
CA ALA A 42 -2.56 -4.21 7.61
C ALA A 42 -1.38 -5.01 7.05
N ALA A 43 -1.26 -5.12 5.72
CA ALA A 43 -0.13 -5.80 5.08
C ALA A 43 1.21 -5.11 5.37
N VAL A 44 1.24 -3.78 5.43
CA VAL A 44 2.43 -3.01 5.79
C VAL A 44 2.79 -3.19 7.27
N THR A 45 1.77 -3.24 8.14
CA THR A 45 1.92 -3.45 9.59
C THR A 45 2.42 -4.86 9.92
N ASP A 46 1.92 -5.89 9.22
CA ASP A 46 2.37 -7.29 9.34
C ASP A 46 3.86 -7.44 9.00
N LEU A 47 4.35 -6.64 8.05
CA LEU A 47 5.77 -6.57 7.72
C LEU A 47 6.64 -5.85 8.77
N GLY A 48 6.03 -5.31 9.82
CA GLY A 48 6.70 -4.58 10.91
C GLY A 48 6.81 -3.07 10.71
N TYR A 49 6.06 -2.49 9.76
CA TYR A 49 6.09 -1.04 9.50
C TYR A 49 4.80 -0.37 9.97
N THR A 50 4.91 0.71 10.76
CA THR A 50 3.74 1.46 11.21
C THR A 50 3.29 2.47 10.16
N VAL A 51 2.04 2.38 9.72
CA VAL A 51 1.42 3.42 8.89
C VAL A 51 0.93 4.55 9.80
N LYS A 52 1.52 5.74 9.65
CA LYS A 52 1.11 6.93 10.44
C LYS A 52 -0.12 7.64 9.88
N SER A 53 -0.32 7.55 8.57
CA SER A 53 -1.42 8.22 7.87
C SER A 53 -1.64 7.56 6.53
N ALA A 54 -2.85 7.05 6.29
CA ALA A 54 -3.32 6.70 4.96
C ALA A 54 -4.28 7.78 4.46
N LYS A 55 -4.14 8.11 3.17
CA LYS A 55 -5.08 9.00 2.49
C LYS A 55 -5.50 8.33 1.19
N VAL A 56 -6.76 7.94 1.15
CA VAL A 56 -7.41 7.49 -0.08
C VAL A 56 -7.90 8.73 -0.80
N LYS A 57 -7.65 8.78 -2.11
CA LYS A 57 -8.16 9.84 -2.95
C LYS A 57 -8.82 9.19 -4.14
N ASP A 58 -10.14 9.21 -4.13
CA ASP A 58 -10.98 8.84 -5.27
C ASP A 58 -10.70 9.87 -6.38
N LEU A 59 -10.42 9.37 -7.59
CA LEU A 59 -10.08 10.18 -8.76
C LEU A 59 -11.30 10.33 -9.67
#